data_AF-A0A2E0J2D5-F1
#
_entry.id   AF-A0A2E0J2D5-F1
#
_cell.length_a   1.000
_cell.length_b   1.000
_cell.length_c   1.000
_cell.angle_alpha   90.00
_cell.angle_beta   90.00
_cell.angle_gamma   90.00
#
_symmetry.space_group_name_H-M   'P 1'
#
loop_
_entity.id
_entity.type
_entity.pdbx_description
1 polymer ?
#
loop_
_entity_poly.entity_id
_entity_poly.type
_entity_poly.pdbx_seq_one_letter_code
_entity_poly.pdbx_strand_id
1 'polypeptide(L)'
;MAEQIHYRPAEAKRFREETLDEFERLQGRVAEINGLLDELYDSGLIRWLKDFAGAFPQISSIAVEGMNTPQGHAGMRNLLVVAKQLGKIDPDHLERTFEAANAGLAKAGEPASEDTPYNPPGMTGVFKLLHDKELWATLSPLIAGAKAYSEAQRRQRSEDSQNGAKG
;
A
#
# COMPACT_ATOMS: atom_id res chain seq x y z
N MET A 1 -31.37 -64.78 -14.14
CA MET A 1 -30.03 -64.99 -13.53
C MET A 1 -29.72 -63.73 -12.76
N ALA A 2 -29.68 -63.78 -11.43
CA ALA A 2 -29.41 -62.61 -10.59
C ALA A 2 -27.92 -62.63 -10.22
N GLU A 3 -27.20 -61.59 -10.63
CA GLU A 3 -25.78 -61.39 -10.37
C GLU A 3 -25.61 -61.08 -8.87
N GLN A 4 -25.00 -61.99 -8.14
CA GLN A 4 -24.81 -61.89 -6.70
C GLN A 4 -23.62 -60.94 -6.46
N ILE A 5 -23.90 -59.73 -5.98
CA ILE A 5 -22.85 -58.78 -5.59
C ILE A 5 -22.06 -59.41 -4.44
N HIS A 6 -20.88 -59.92 -4.74
CA HIS A 6 -19.96 -60.42 -3.73
C HIS A 6 -19.48 -59.24 -2.87
N TYR A 7 -20.08 -59.10 -1.69
CA TYR A 7 -19.64 -58.14 -0.70
C TYR A 7 -18.23 -58.50 -0.23
N ARG A 8 -17.22 -57.74 -0.67
CA ARG A 8 -15.82 -57.88 -0.25
C ARG A 8 -15.57 -56.95 0.96
N PRO A 9 -15.51 -57.47 2.19
CA PRO A 9 -15.45 -56.64 3.41
C PRO A 9 -14.14 -55.85 3.58
N ALA A 10 -13.07 -56.22 2.86
CA ALA A 10 -11.77 -55.55 2.93
C ALA A 10 -11.69 -54.25 2.12
N GLU A 11 -12.53 -54.10 1.10
CA GLU A 11 -12.57 -52.90 0.24
C GLU A 11 -13.47 -51.82 0.87
N ALA A 12 -14.57 -52.23 1.52
CA ALA A 12 -15.45 -51.34 2.25
C ALA A 12 -14.81 -50.65 3.46
N LYS A 13 -13.78 -51.26 4.07
CA LYS A 13 -13.01 -50.65 5.18
C LYS A 13 -12.03 -49.60 4.68
N ARG A 14 -11.30 -49.88 3.59
CA ARG A 14 -10.35 -48.93 2.99
C ARG A 14 -11.04 -47.69 2.43
N PHE A 15 -12.18 -47.87 1.76
CA PHE A 15 -12.97 -46.75 1.26
C PHE A 15 -13.51 -45.87 2.41
N ARG A 16 -13.83 -46.47 3.56
CA ARG A 16 -14.28 -45.75 4.75
C ARG A 16 -13.14 -44.96 5.41
N GLU A 17 -11.94 -45.53 5.48
CA GLU A 17 -10.76 -44.84 6.04
C GLU A 17 -10.32 -43.67 5.14
N GLU A 18 -10.27 -43.87 3.83
CA GLU A 18 -9.90 -42.83 2.86
C GLU A 18 -10.91 -41.66 2.84
N THR A 19 -12.20 -41.96 2.92
CA THR A 19 -13.23 -40.92 3.01
C THR A 19 -13.17 -40.15 4.33
N LEU A 20 -12.89 -40.82 5.46
CA LEU A 20 -12.73 -40.14 6.75
C LEU A 20 -11.52 -39.18 6.74
N ASP A 21 -10.39 -39.62 6.18
CA ASP A 21 -9.18 -38.80 6.01
C ASP A 21 -9.42 -37.57 5.12
N GLU A 22 -10.20 -37.70 4.05
CA GLU A 22 -10.57 -36.58 3.19
C GLU A 22 -11.50 -35.59 3.91
N PHE A 23 -12.48 -36.09 4.67
CA PHE A 23 -13.36 -35.23 5.46
C PHE A 23 -12.62 -34.45 6.54
N GLU A 24 -11.64 -35.07 7.20
CA GLU A 24 -10.83 -34.43 8.24
C GLU A 24 -9.89 -33.36 7.66
N ARG A 25 -9.31 -33.62 6.48
CA ARG A 25 -8.55 -32.61 5.71
C ARG A 25 -9.42 -31.46 5.23
N LEU A 26 -10.66 -31.73 4.81
CA LEU A 26 -11.61 -30.69 4.41
C LEU A 26 -12.03 -29.82 5.60
N GLN A 27 -12.30 -30.43 6.76
CA GLN A 27 -12.60 -29.69 7.98
C GLN A 27 -11.41 -28.83 8.42
N GLY A 28 -10.19 -29.34 8.36
CA GLY A 28 -8.97 -28.58 8.66
C GLY A 28 -8.80 -27.36 7.74
N ARG A 29 -9.03 -27.52 6.43
CA ARG A 29 -8.97 -26.42 5.46
C ARG A 29 -10.05 -25.37 5.68
N VAL A 30 -11.27 -25.79 6.01
CA VAL A 30 -12.38 -24.87 6.33
C VAL A 30 -12.12 -24.12 7.63
N ALA A 31 -11.54 -24.78 8.65
CA ALA A 31 -11.17 -24.15 9.90
C ALA A 31 -10.05 -23.11 9.73
N GLU A 32 -9.04 -23.41 8.90
CA GLU A 32 -7.95 -22.48 8.58
C GLU A 32 -8.46 -21.25 7.80
N ILE A 33 -9.34 -21.45 6.82
CA ILE A 33 -9.99 -20.36 6.09
C ILE A 33 -10.84 -19.52 7.03
N ASN A 34 -11.60 -20.15 7.94
CA ASN A 34 -12.41 -19.42 8.92
C ASN A 34 -11.53 -18.62 9.90
N GLY A 35 -10.39 -19.15 10.35
CA GLY A 35 -9.45 -18.41 11.19
C GLY A 35 -8.87 -17.19 10.49
N LEU A 36 -8.45 -17.34 9.22
CA LEU A 36 -8.03 -16.21 8.40
C LEU A 36 -9.15 -15.20 8.16
N LEU A 37 -10.40 -15.66 8.02
CA LEU A 37 -11.58 -14.80 7.86
C LEU A 37 -11.91 -14.04 9.14
N ASP A 38 -11.78 -14.65 10.32
CA ASP A 38 -12.02 -14.00 11.61
C ASP A 38 -10.97 -12.92 11.89
N GLU A 39 -9.69 -13.20 11.58
CA GLU A 39 -8.61 -12.22 11.71
C GLU A 39 -8.76 -11.06 10.70
N LEU A 40 -9.32 -11.35 9.52
CA LEU A 40 -9.72 -10.36 8.53
C LEU A 40 -10.99 -9.58 8.94
N TYR A 41 -11.85 -10.20 9.73
CA TYR A 41 -13.06 -9.59 10.29
C TYR A 41 -12.68 -8.60 11.38
N ASP A 42 -11.81 -8.99 12.29
CA ASP A 42 -11.32 -8.18 13.41
C ASP A 42 -10.45 -7.02 12.93
N SER A 43 -9.69 -7.19 11.84
CA SER A 43 -8.96 -6.09 11.19
C SER A 43 -9.85 -5.04 10.50
N GLY A 44 -11.18 -5.25 10.46
CA GLY A 44 -12.15 -4.30 9.90
C GLY A 44 -12.17 -4.24 8.37
N LEU A 45 -11.43 -5.12 7.69
CA LEU A 45 -11.33 -5.15 6.23
C LEU A 45 -12.68 -5.52 5.58
N ILE A 46 -13.47 -6.40 6.19
CA ILE A 46 -14.80 -6.75 5.69
C ILE A 46 -15.75 -5.54 5.76
N ARG A 47 -15.66 -4.73 6.81
CA ARG A 47 -16.45 -3.49 6.91
C ARG A 47 -16.01 -2.48 5.86
N TRP A 48 -14.71 -2.32 5.66
CA TRP A 48 -14.18 -1.47 4.59
C TRP A 48 -14.61 -1.95 3.20
N LEU A 49 -14.53 -3.25 2.90
CA LEU A 49 -15.00 -3.82 1.63
C LEU A 49 -16.50 -3.61 1.43
N LYS A 50 -17.30 -3.77 2.49
CA LYS A 50 -18.75 -3.54 2.47
C LYS A 50 -19.07 -2.07 2.20
N ASP A 51 -18.39 -1.15 2.86
CA ASP A 51 -18.59 0.29 2.67
C ASP A 51 -18.12 0.74 1.28
N PHE A 52 -17.02 0.16 0.78
CA PHE A 52 -16.54 0.35 -0.59
C PHE A 52 -17.54 -0.20 -1.62
N ALA A 53 -18.05 -1.43 -1.44
CA ALA A 53 -19.05 -2.04 -2.32
C ALA A 53 -20.37 -1.26 -2.32
N GLY A 54 -20.75 -0.66 -1.18
CA GLY A 54 -21.91 0.23 -1.07
C GLY A 54 -21.72 1.57 -1.78
N ALA A 55 -20.49 2.08 -1.84
CA ALA A 55 -20.14 3.31 -2.55
C ALA A 55 -19.87 3.10 -4.06
N PHE A 56 -19.54 1.87 -4.46
CA PHE A 56 -19.21 1.52 -5.84
C PHE A 56 -20.25 1.94 -6.89
N PRO A 57 -21.58 1.81 -6.66
CA PRO A 57 -22.60 2.25 -7.63
C PRO A 57 -22.62 3.76 -7.89
N GLN A 58 -22.23 4.58 -6.90
CA GLN A 58 -22.17 6.05 -7.04
C GLN A 58 -20.88 6.48 -7.75
N ILE A 59 -19.80 5.72 -7.58
CA ILE A 59 -18.49 5.96 -8.20
C ILE A 59 -18.47 5.45 -9.65
N SER A 60 -19.23 4.39 -9.96
CA SER A 60 -19.14 3.69 -11.25
C SER A 60 -19.59 4.53 -12.45
N SER A 61 -20.59 5.40 -12.33
CA SER A 61 -21.04 6.21 -13.49
C SER A 61 -20.00 7.26 -13.88
N ILE A 62 -19.46 7.98 -12.90
CA ILE A 62 -18.43 9.01 -13.09
C ILE A 62 -17.09 8.38 -13.50
N ALA A 63 -16.75 7.22 -12.95
CA ALA A 63 -15.51 6.52 -13.27
C ALA A 63 -15.55 5.90 -14.68
N VAL A 64 -16.67 5.31 -15.11
CA VAL A 64 -16.79 4.69 -16.44
C VAL A 64 -16.78 5.74 -17.55
N GLU A 65 -17.47 6.87 -17.36
CA GLU A 65 -17.41 8.00 -18.29
C GLU A 65 -16.02 8.64 -18.32
N GLY A 66 -15.37 8.78 -17.15
CA GLY A 66 -14.01 9.31 -17.03
C GLY A 66 -12.95 8.40 -17.66
N MET A 67 -13.04 7.08 -17.46
CA MET A 67 -12.08 6.08 -17.97
C MET A 67 -12.08 5.95 -19.48
N ASN A 68 -13.22 6.21 -20.13
CA ASN A 68 -13.35 6.10 -21.59
C ASN A 68 -12.86 7.35 -22.33
N THR A 69 -12.31 8.33 -21.60
CA THR A 69 -11.64 9.49 -22.17
C THR A 69 -10.13 9.25 -22.30
N PRO A 70 -9.43 9.95 -23.20
CA PRO A 70 -7.96 9.94 -23.26
C PRO A 70 -7.31 10.28 -21.90
N GLN A 71 -7.93 11.17 -21.12
CA GLN A 71 -7.50 11.57 -19.79
C GLN A 71 -7.67 10.43 -18.77
N GLY A 72 -8.75 9.64 -18.88
CA GLY A 72 -8.99 8.46 -18.06
C GLY A 72 -7.94 7.37 -18.27
N HIS A 73 -7.60 7.08 -19.53
CA HIS A 73 -6.52 6.15 -19.85
C HIS A 73 -5.17 6.60 -19.29
N ALA A 74 -4.87 7.91 -19.40
CA ALA A 74 -3.64 8.47 -18.82
C ALA A 74 -3.65 8.39 -17.28
N GLY A 75 -4.79 8.70 -16.64
CA GLY A 75 -4.98 8.60 -15.20
C GLY A 75 -4.77 7.17 -14.69
N MET A 76 -5.40 6.18 -15.33
CA MET A 76 -5.23 4.77 -15.00
C MET A 76 -3.77 4.32 -15.16
N ARG A 77 -3.11 4.74 -16.24
CA ARG A 77 -1.69 4.42 -16.45
C ARG A 77 -0.80 5.02 -15.36
N ASN A 78 -1.05 6.27 -14.97
CA ASN A 78 -0.31 6.91 -13.89
C ASN A 78 -0.55 6.21 -12.55
N LEU A 79 -1.79 5.81 -12.27
CA LEU A 79 -2.14 5.03 -11.08
C LEU A 79 -1.36 3.70 -11.03
N LEU A 80 -1.28 2.99 -12.16
CA LEU A 80 -0.52 1.74 -12.25
C LEU A 80 0.99 1.97 -12.07
N VAL A 81 1.54 3.08 -12.56
CA VAL A 81 2.94 3.45 -12.32
C VAL A 81 3.18 3.72 -10.84
N VAL A 82 2.29 4.46 -10.17
CA VAL A 82 2.35 4.71 -8.72
C VAL A 82 2.24 3.41 -7.95
N ALA A 83 1.26 2.56 -8.25
CA ALA A 83 1.06 1.26 -7.59
C ALA A 83 2.29 0.34 -7.76
N LYS A 84 2.87 0.29 -8.97
CA LYS A 84 4.10 -0.46 -9.23
C LYS A 84 5.29 0.09 -8.44
N GLN A 85 5.35 1.41 -8.24
CA GLN A 85 6.44 2.01 -7.47
C GLN A 85 6.25 1.78 -5.97
N LEU A 86 5.01 1.83 -5.47
CA LEU A 86 4.65 1.52 -4.09
C LEU A 86 4.96 0.07 -3.75
N GLY A 87 4.66 -0.88 -4.66
CA GLY A 87 4.96 -2.30 -4.48
C GLY A 87 6.46 -2.65 -4.51
N LYS A 88 7.35 -1.71 -4.84
CA LYS A 88 8.82 -1.89 -4.72
C LYS A 88 9.35 -1.43 -3.37
N ILE A 89 8.54 -0.73 -2.57
CA ILE A 89 8.93 -0.26 -1.26
C ILE A 89 8.77 -1.43 -0.30
N ASP A 90 9.79 -1.68 0.51
CA ASP A 90 9.73 -2.68 1.57
C ASP A 90 8.64 -2.31 2.59
N PRO A 91 7.78 -3.26 3.00
CA PRO A 91 6.62 -2.98 3.84
C PRO A 91 7.00 -2.37 5.21
N ASP A 92 8.10 -2.82 5.82
CA ASP A 92 8.56 -2.28 7.11
C ASP A 92 9.03 -0.83 6.94
N HIS A 93 9.61 -0.50 5.79
CA HIS A 93 10.02 0.86 5.46
C HIS A 93 8.83 1.78 5.19
N LEU A 94 7.80 1.26 4.54
CA LEU A 94 6.56 1.98 4.25
C LEU A 94 5.83 2.34 5.56
N GLU A 95 5.68 1.37 6.47
CA GLU A 95 5.04 1.57 7.77
C GLU A 95 5.74 2.67 8.58
N ARG A 96 7.07 2.56 8.76
CA ARG A 96 7.86 3.58 9.48
C ARG A 96 7.73 4.97 8.86
N THR A 97 7.67 5.05 7.53
CA THR A 97 7.50 6.33 6.83
C THR A 97 6.11 6.92 7.09
N PHE A 98 5.06 6.10 7.08
CA PHE A 98 3.69 6.53 7.39
C PHE A 98 3.54 6.96 8.85
N GLU A 99 4.11 6.21 9.79
CA GLU A 99 4.11 6.57 11.20
C GLU A 99 4.82 7.91 11.45
N ALA A 100 6.01 8.08 10.87
CA ALA A 100 6.75 9.34 10.96
C ALA A 100 5.99 10.52 10.32
N ALA A 101 5.35 10.29 9.16
CA ALA A 101 4.52 11.29 8.51
C ALA A 101 3.30 11.67 9.35
N ASN A 102 2.60 10.69 9.93
CA ASN A 102 1.47 10.91 10.81
C ASN A 102 1.88 11.66 12.08
N ALA A 103 3.00 11.29 12.70
CA ALA A 103 3.54 12.00 13.85
C ALA A 103 3.89 13.46 13.51
N GLY A 104 4.52 13.70 12.35
CA GLY A 104 4.84 15.03 11.87
C GLY A 104 3.59 15.89 11.60
N LEU A 105 2.58 15.32 10.93
CA LEU A 105 1.31 15.99 10.65
C LEU A 105 0.51 16.28 11.93
N ALA A 106 0.49 15.35 12.88
CA ALA A 106 -0.14 15.55 14.19
C ALA A 106 0.54 16.70 14.95
N LYS A 107 1.87 16.77 14.92
CA LYS A 107 2.63 17.87 15.52
C LYS A 107 2.48 19.20 14.80
N ALA A 108 2.37 19.21 13.47
CA ALA A 108 2.12 20.43 12.70
C ALA A 108 0.69 20.99 12.90
N GLY A 109 -0.26 20.14 13.29
CA GLY A 109 -1.63 20.52 13.62
C GLY A 109 -1.82 21.03 15.06
N GLU A 110 -0.82 20.90 15.93
CA GLU A 110 -0.87 21.50 17.28
C GLU A 110 -0.75 23.03 17.14
N PRO A 111 -1.62 23.82 17.81
CA PRO A 111 -1.52 25.27 17.80
C PRO A 111 -0.16 25.66 18.40
N ALA A 112 0.58 26.52 17.69
CA ALA A 112 1.88 27.00 18.14
C ALA A 112 1.74 27.63 19.53
N SER A 113 2.34 27.00 20.53
CA SER A 113 2.43 27.54 21.88
C SER A 113 3.37 28.75 21.90
N GLU A 114 3.03 29.78 22.69
CA GLU A 114 3.83 31.01 22.82
C GLU A 114 5.27 30.76 23.32
N ASP A 115 5.52 29.58 23.91
CA ASP A 115 6.82 29.09 24.40
C ASP A 115 7.67 28.33 23.36
N THR A 116 7.28 28.35 22.08
CA THR A 116 8.13 27.77 21.04
C THR A 116 9.45 28.54 20.91
N PRO A 117 10.62 27.87 20.84
CA PRO A 117 11.91 28.54 20.63
C PRO A 117 12.01 29.29 19.29
N TYR A 118 11.01 29.08 18.43
CA TYR A 118 10.78 29.71 17.13
C TYR A 118 9.67 30.78 17.19
N ASN A 119 9.62 31.56 18.28
CA ASN A 119 8.89 32.82 18.33
C ASN A 119 9.86 33.98 18.02
N PRO A 120 10.21 34.28 16.75
CA PRO A 120 11.27 35.23 16.45
C PRO A 120 10.80 36.68 16.64
N PRO A 121 11.37 37.44 17.59
CA PRO A 121 11.18 38.88 17.63
C PRO A 121 12.16 39.51 16.61
N GLY A 122 11.64 39.90 15.45
CA GLY A 122 12.35 40.78 14.49
C GLY A 122 13.56 40.19 13.74
N MET A 123 14.28 41.08 13.03
CA MET A 123 15.36 40.77 12.08
C MET A 123 16.52 39.94 12.67
N THR A 124 16.77 40.05 13.98
CA THR A 124 17.79 39.26 14.70
C THR A 124 17.36 37.80 14.89
N GLY A 125 16.06 37.53 15.04
CA GLY A 125 15.52 36.18 15.12
C GLY A 125 15.72 35.39 13.82
N VAL A 126 15.50 36.04 12.66
CA VAL A 126 15.74 35.44 11.34
C VAL A 126 17.23 35.10 11.15
N PHE A 127 18.14 36.00 11.58
CA PHE A 127 19.58 35.74 11.50
C PHE A 127 20.03 34.58 12.39
N LYS A 128 19.39 34.43 13.56
CA LYS A 128 19.65 33.33 14.49
C LYS A 128 19.13 31.99 13.96
N LEU A 129 17.95 31.99 13.33
CA LEU A 129 17.41 30.83 12.59
C LEU A 129 18.34 30.41 11.44
N LEU A 130 18.86 31.36 10.66
CA LEU A 130 19.77 31.07 9.55
C LEU A 130 21.09 30.43 10.02
N HIS A 131 21.52 30.71 11.24
CA HIS A 131 22.69 30.10 11.86
C HIS A 131 22.40 28.86 12.70
N ASP A 132 21.14 28.44 12.80
CA ASP A 132 20.74 27.31 13.61
C ASP A 132 21.17 25.99 12.94
N LYS A 133 22.18 25.35 13.51
CA LYS A 133 22.72 24.08 13.01
C LYS A 133 21.71 22.94 13.13
N GLU A 134 20.81 22.99 14.11
CA GLU A 134 19.79 21.97 14.33
C GLU A 134 18.70 22.07 13.26
N LEU A 135 18.29 23.29 12.88
CA LEU A 135 17.39 23.53 11.76
C LEU A 135 17.97 23.03 10.43
N TRP A 136 19.24 23.34 10.15
CA TRP A 136 19.85 22.89 8.90
C TRP A 136 20.15 21.39 8.89
N ALA A 137 20.43 20.79 10.04
CA ALA A 137 20.57 19.34 10.17
C ALA A 137 19.24 18.62 9.90
N THR A 138 18.13 19.14 10.41
CA THR A 138 16.78 18.57 10.17
C THR A 138 16.31 18.79 8.72
N LEU A 139 16.71 19.88 8.06
CA LEU A 139 16.39 20.15 6.66
C LEU A 139 17.31 19.41 5.66
N SER A 140 18.47 18.91 6.11
CA SER A 140 19.48 18.27 5.27
C SER A 140 18.94 17.12 4.40
N PRO A 141 18.09 16.19 4.91
CA PRO A 141 17.53 15.11 4.10
C PRO A 141 16.65 15.60 2.95
N LEU A 142 15.90 16.68 3.14
CA LEU A 142 15.05 17.27 2.09
C LEU A 142 15.90 17.88 0.97
N ILE A 143 16.97 18.60 1.34
CA ILE A 143 17.91 19.18 0.38
C ILE A 143 18.64 18.08 -0.40
N ALA A 144 19.09 17.03 0.29
CA ALA A 144 19.74 15.88 -0.34
C ALA A 144 18.79 15.15 -1.30
N GLY A 145 17.52 14.98 -0.92
CA GLY A 145 16.48 14.40 -1.77
C GLY A 145 16.23 15.23 -3.03
N ALA A 146 16.08 16.55 -2.89
CA ALA A 146 15.92 17.47 -4.02
C ALA A 146 17.11 17.43 -4.97
N LYS A 147 18.35 17.34 -4.44
CA LYS A 147 19.56 17.19 -5.26
C LYS A 147 19.54 15.87 -6.03
N ALA A 148 19.26 14.75 -5.36
CA ALA A 148 19.19 13.43 -5.99
C ALA A 148 18.13 13.37 -7.10
N TYR A 149 16.97 14.00 -6.88
CA TYR A 149 15.94 14.16 -7.90
C TYR A 149 16.45 14.96 -9.12
N SER A 150 17.11 16.10 -8.89
CA SER A 150 17.65 16.93 -9.98
C SER A 150 18.70 16.19 -10.81
N GLU A 151 19.53 15.37 -10.18
CA GLU A 151 20.56 14.57 -10.83
C GLU A 151 19.95 13.45 -11.67
N ALA A 152 18.94 12.74 -11.15
CA ALA A 152 18.20 11.73 -11.90
C ALA A 152 17.53 12.33 -13.14
N GLN A 153 16.89 13.49 -13.01
CA GLN A 153 16.25 14.19 -14.14
C GLN A 153 17.27 14.63 -15.20
N ARG A 154 18.46 15.08 -14.77
CA ARG A 154 19.53 15.49 -15.68
C ARG A 154 20.11 14.31 -16.46
N ARG A 155 20.28 13.14 -15.81
CA ARG A 155 20.75 11.90 -16.44
C ARG A 155 19.81 11.42 -17.54
N GLN A 156 18.50 11.40 -17.27
CA GLN A 156 17.48 11.04 -18.27
C GLN A 156 17.52 11.97 -19.49
N ARG A 157 17.61 13.29 -19.26
CA ARG A 157 17.71 14.27 -20.36
C ARG A 157 18.96 14.10 -21.22
N SER A 158 20.10 13.73 -20.62
CA SER A 158 21.34 13.48 -21.36
C SER A 158 21.30 12.19 -22.19
N GLU A 159 20.60 11.16 -21.71
CA GLU A 159 20.42 9.88 -22.43
C GLU A 159 19.51 10.07 -23.65
N ASP A 160 18.42 10.82 -23.52
CA ASP A 160 17.54 11.17 -24.65
C ASP A 160 18.26 11.98 -25.72
N SER A 161 19.17 12.87 -25.32
CA SER A 161 19.95 13.72 -26.23
C SER A 161 21.03 12.93 -27.00
N GLN A 162 21.58 11.86 -26.41
CA GLN A 162 22.54 10.99 -27.09
C GLN A 162 21.86 10.00 -28.04
N ASN A 163 20.65 9.55 -27.72
CA ASN A 163 19.90 8.63 -28.57
C ASN A 163 19.28 9.34 -29.79
N GLY A 164 18.90 10.61 -29.64
CA GLY A 164 18.45 11.46 -30.76
C GLY A 164 19.54 11.90 -31.74
N ALA A 165 20.82 11.78 -31.39
CA ALA A 165 21.95 12.10 -32.27
C ALA A 165 22.47 10.90 -33.09
N LYS A 166 21.91 9.70 -32.88
CA LYS A 166 22.22 8.47 -33.61
C LYS A 166 21.08 8.01 -34.55
N GLY A 167 19.98 8.76 -34.62
CA GLY A 167 18.84 8.50 -35.51
C GLY A 167 18.89 9.29 -36.81
#